data_AF-A0A2E2HLG5-F1
#
_entry.id   AF-A0A2E2HLG5-F1
#
_cell.length_a   1.000
_cell.length_b   1.000
_cell.length_c   1.000
_cell.angle_alpha   90.00
_cell.angle_beta   90.00
_cell.angle_gamma   90.00
#
_symmetry.space_group_name_H-M   'P 1'
#
loop_
_entity.id
_entity.type
_entity.pdbx_description
1 polymer ?
#
loop_
_entity_poly.entity_id
_entity_poly.type
_entity_poly.pdbx_seq_one_letter_code
_entity_poly.pdbx_strand_id
1 'polypeptide(L)'
;MTKKGLLLFFSLMLISMLGVCLWAGSSKNMFIYFNEQRSNPWFIATLLDCYWGFFIFYGWLLYQEKSWIKRIPWLAAICFLGNIAVAIYGLIRAARLPADATFEDFLIKKTDRSSS
;
A
#
# COMPACT_ATOMS: atom_id res chain seq x y z
N MET A 1 14.20 -12.01 -3.92
CA MET A 1 14.29 -11.17 -2.70
C MET A 1 13.99 -12.03 -1.49
N THR A 2 14.85 -12.00 -0.48
CA THR A 2 14.63 -12.66 0.82
C THR A 2 13.71 -11.80 1.69
N LYS A 3 13.14 -12.37 2.76
CA LYS A 3 12.34 -11.64 3.77
C LYS A 3 12.96 -10.30 4.19
N LYS A 4 14.27 -10.27 4.47
CA LYS A 4 15.00 -9.05 4.86
C LYS A 4 14.98 -7.98 3.77
N GLY A 5 15.15 -8.38 2.51
CA GLY A 5 15.07 -7.46 1.37
C GLY A 5 13.67 -6.87 1.21
N LEU A 6 12.62 -7.67 1.43
CA LEU A 6 11.24 -7.21 1.35
C LEU A 6 10.90 -6.20 2.47
N LEU A 7 11.35 -6.47 3.70
CA LEU A 7 11.23 -5.55 4.81
C LEU A 7 11.99 -4.25 4.55
N LEU A 8 13.22 -4.31 4.03
CA LEU A 8 14.00 -3.13 3.68
C LEU A 8 13.27 -2.27 2.64
N PHE A 9 12.74 -2.91 1.59
CA PHE A 9 12.03 -2.23 0.52
C PHE A 9 10.78 -1.49 1.02
N PHE A 10 9.91 -2.16 1.77
CA PHE A 10 8.70 -1.53 2.32
C PHE A 10 9.02 -0.49 3.38
N SER A 11 10.04 -0.70 4.21
CA SER A 11 10.50 0.30 5.19
C SER A 11 11.01 1.56 4.50
N LEU A 12 11.81 1.42 3.44
CA LEU A 12 12.33 2.56 2.67
C LEU A 12 11.19 3.33 2.00
N MET A 13 10.23 2.62 1.40
CA MET A 13 9.04 3.23 0.82
C MET A 13 8.22 3.98 1.88
N LEU A 14 8.02 3.39 3.07
CA LEU A 14 7.30 4.01 4.18
C LEU A 14 8.00 5.28 4.68
N ILE A 15 9.31 5.21 4.94
CA ILE A 15 10.11 6.35 5.41
C ILE A 15 10.08 7.48 4.37
N SER A 16 10.22 7.14 3.08
CA SER A 16 10.17 8.14 2.01
C SER A 16 8.82 8.86 1.95
N MET A 17 7.71 8.12 2.01
CA MET A 17 6.36 8.71 1.97
C MET A 17 6.07 9.55 3.22
N LEU A 18 6.48 9.09 4.40
CA LEU A 18 6.36 9.89 5.62
C LEU A 18 7.17 11.18 5.53
N GLY A 19 8.41 11.11 5.02
CA GLY A 19 9.25 12.28 4.81
C GLY A 19 8.61 13.31 3.88
N VAL A 20 8.06 12.85 2.74
CA VAL A 20 7.35 13.72 1.79
C VAL A 20 6.08 14.30 2.39
N CYS A 21 5.28 13.50 3.11
CA CYS A 21 4.07 13.98 3.78
C CYS A 21 4.36 15.05 4.84
N LEU A 22 5.41 14.84 5.65
CA LEU A 22 5.82 15.81 6.68
C LEU A 22 6.32 17.11 6.04
N TRP A 23 7.15 17.02 5.00
CA TRP A 23 7.65 18.18 4.28
C TRP A 23 6.53 18.96 3.57
N ALA A 24 5.62 18.26 2.89
CA ALA A 24 4.48 18.85 2.21
C ALA A 24 3.50 19.49 3.20
N GLY A 25 3.20 18.81 4.32
CA GLY A 25 2.31 19.30 5.37
C GLY A 25 2.83 20.55 6.08
N SER A 26 4.15 20.71 6.18
CA SER A 26 4.78 21.92 6.70
C SER A 26 4.72 23.11 5.71
N SER A 27 4.69 22.83 4.40
CA SER A 27 4.77 23.86 3.37
C SER A 27 3.42 24.49 3.04
N LYS A 28 2.37 23.69 2.84
CA LYS A 28 1.02 24.17 2.49
C LYS A 28 -0.07 23.24 3.00
N ASN A 29 -1.20 23.83 3.38
CA ASN A 29 -2.42 23.07 3.69
C ASN A 29 -2.89 22.32 2.44
N MET A 30 -2.97 20.99 2.55
CA MET A 30 -3.38 20.09 1.45
C MET A 30 -4.69 20.51 0.79
N PHE A 31 -5.68 20.94 1.58
CA PHE A 31 -6.99 21.36 1.07
C PHE A 31 -6.95 22.62 0.20
N ILE A 32 -6.08 23.57 0.53
CA ILE A 32 -5.94 24.81 -0.25
C ILE A 32 -5.28 24.49 -1.59
N TYR A 33 -4.18 23.74 -1.56
CA TYR A 33 -3.51 23.28 -2.77
C TYR A 33 -4.43 22.44 -3.66
N PHE A 34 -5.24 21.56 -3.08
CA PHE A 34 -6.20 20.76 -3.82
C PHE A 34 -7.25 21.63 -4.53
N ASN A 35 -7.76 22.67 -3.88
CA ASN A 35 -8.75 23.56 -4.48
C ASN A 35 -8.18 24.39 -5.62
N GLU A 36 -6.92 24.82 -5.51
CA GLU A 36 -6.19 25.53 -6.58
C GLU A 36 -5.94 24.61 -7.78
N GLN A 37 -5.52 23.37 -7.53
CA GLN A 37 -5.04 22.48 -8.59
C GLN A 37 -6.12 21.58 -9.21
N ARG A 38 -7.32 21.50 -8.62
CA ARG A 38 -8.43 20.68 -9.16
C ARG A 38 -8.82 21.09 -10.59
N SER A 39 -8.66 22.36 -10.96
CA SER A 39 -8.94 22.83 -12.33
C SER A 39 -7.92 22.36 -13.37
N ASN A 40 -6.78 21.79 -12.94
CA ASN A 40 -5.77 21.26 -13.84
C ASN A 40 -6.10 19.80 -14.23
N PRO A 41 -6.36 19.50 -15.51
CA PRO A 41 -6.75 18.17 -15.96
C PRO A 41 -5.65 17.11 -15.73
N TRP A 42 -4.37 17.50 -15.84
CA TRP A 42 -3.26 16.58 -15.57
C TRP A 42 -3.15 16.22 -14.09
N PHE A 43 -3.49 17.14 -13.19
CA PHE A 43 -3.53 16.85 -11.75
C PHE A 43 -4.62 15.84 -11.40
N ILE A 44 -5.79 15.95 -12.02
CA ILE A 44 -6.86 14.95 -11.85
C ILE A 44 -6.42 13.60 -12.43
N ALA A 45 -5.79 13.60 -13.60
CA ALA A 45 -5.35 12.36 -14.25
C ALA A 45 -4.34 11.59 -13.40
N THR A 46 -3.31 12.26 -12.84
CA THR A 46 -2.31 11.61 -11.97
C THR A 46 -2.90 11.16 -10.64
N LEU A 47 -3.83 11.92 -10.07
CA LEU A 47 -4.54 11.52 -8.86
C LEU A 47 -5.36 10.24 -9.13
N LEU A 48 -6.12 10.23 -10.22
CA LEU A 48 -6.95 9.09 -10.59
C LEU A 48 -6.10 7.86 -10.90
N ASP A 49 -4.98 8.00 -11.61
CA ASP A 49 -4.02 6.94 -11.88
C ASP A 49 -3.49 6.29 -10.58
N CYS A 50 -3.10 7.11 -9.61
CA CYS A 50 -2.65 6.66 -8.29
C CYS A 50 -3.75 5.87 -7.54
N TYR A 51 -5.00 6.39 -7.54
CA TYR A 51 -6.13 5.71 -6.91
C TYR A 51 -6.53 4.42 -7.63
N TRP A 52 -6.44 4.36 -8.96
CA TRP A 52 -6.64 3.10 -9.69
C TRP A 52 -5.61 2.05 -9.30
N GLY A 53 -4.35 2.44 -9.13
CA GLY A 53 -3.31 1.58 -8.57
C GLY A 53 -3.69 1.03 -7.19
N PHE A 54 -4.25 1.88 -6.31
CA PHE A 54 -4.75 1.45 -5.01
C PHE A 54 -5.91 0.46 -5.10
N PHE A 55 -6.85 0.65 -6.03
CA PHE A 55 -7.95 -0.28 -6.24
C PHE A 55 -7.47 -1.65 -6.75
N ILE A 56 -6.52 -1.67 -7.69
CA ILE A 56 -5.90 -2.91 -8.17
C ILE A 56 -5.21 -3.65 -7.02
N PHE A 57 -4.41 -2.93 -6.21
CA PHE A 57 -3.77 -3.49 -5.03
C PHE A 57 -4.78 -3.99 -4.01
N TYR A 58 -5.87 -3.25 -3.80
CA TYR A 58 -6.95 -3.66 -2.91
C TYR A 58 -7.64 -4.94 -3.40
N GLY A 59 -7.86 -5.08 -4.72
CA GLY A 59 -8.34 -6.32 -5.31
C GLY A 59 -7.42 -7.51 -5.01
N TRP A 60 -6.10 -7.32 -5.09
CA TRP A 60 -5.14 -8.34 -4.67
C TRP A 60 -5.19 -8.61 -3.16
N LEU A 61 -5.35 -7.58 -2.32
CA LEU A 61 -5.52 -7.73 -0.86
C LEU A 61 -6.78 -8.54 -0.52
N LEU A 62 -7.89 -8.28 -1.20
CA LEU A 62 -9.14 -9.04 -1.06
C LEU A 62 -8.93 -10.54 -1.34
N TYR A 63 -8.13 -10.88 -2.36
CA TYR A 63 -7.81 -12.27 -2.68
C TYR A 63 -7.02 -12.97 -1.56
N GLN A 64 -6.13 -12.23 -0.90
CA GLN A 64 -5.21 -12.73 0.11
C GLN A 64 -5.87 -12.88 1.48
N GLU A 65 -6.65 -11.89 1.90
CA GLU A 65 -7.36 -11.90 3.19
C GLU A 65 -8.72 -12.62 3.06
N LYS A 66 -8.93 -13.72 3.80
CA LYS A 66 -10.23 -14.42 3.84
C LYS A 66 -11.30 -13.67 4.66
N SER A 67 -10.91 -12.79 5.58
CA SER A 67 -11.84 -12.15 6.53
C SER A 67 -12.21 -10.72 6.15
N TRP A 68 -13.52 -10.46 6.01
CA TRP A 68 -14.09 -9.12 5.79
C TRP A 68 -13.74 -8.11 6.88
N ILE A 69 -13.52 -8.58 8.10
CA ILE A 69 -13.17 -7.74 9.26
C ILE A 69 -11.80 -7.06 9.07
N LYS A 70 -10.89 -7.65 8.30
CA LYS A 70 -9.59 -7.04 7.96
C LYS A 70 -9.66 -6.23 6.65
N ARG A 71 -10.55 -6.58 5.73
CA ARG A 71 -10.68 -5.94 4.42
C ARG A 71 -11.21 -4.51 4.51
N ILE A 72 -12.19 -4.25 5.38
CA ILE A 72 -12.82 -2.93 5.51
C ILE A 72 -11.85 -1.89 6.10
N PRO A 73 -11.14 -2.16 7.21
CA PRO A 73 -10.15 -1.23 7.74
C PRO A 73 -9.02 -0.94 6.74
N TRP A 74 -8.57 -1.95 5.98
CA TRP A 74 -7.53 -1.74 4.97
C TRP A 74 -8.00 -0.88 3.80
N LEU A 75 -9.25 -1.00 3.38
CA LEU A 75 -9.82 -0.11 2.37
C LEU A 75 -9.80 1.34 2.84
N ALA A 76 -10.32 1.58 4.06
CA ALA A 76 -10.32 2.91 4.64
C ALA A 76 -8.88 3.45 4.76
N ALA A 77 -7.95 2.65 5.28
CA ALA A 77 -6.56 3.04 5.40
C ALA A 77 -5.94 3.41 4.03
N ILE A 78 -6.19 2.63 2.98
CA ILE A 78 -5.66 2.95 1.64
C ILE A 78 -6.31 4.24 1.08
N CYS A 79 -7.60 4.47 1.30
CA CYS A 79 -8.26 5.69 0.82
C CYS A 79 -7.74 6.96 1.52
N PHE A 80 -7.43 6.88 2.82
CA PHE A 80 -6.97 8.03 3.62
C PHE A 80 -5.45 8.21 3.65
N LEU A 81 -4.68 7.13 3.77
CA LEU A 81 -3.23 7.14 3.89
C LEU A 81 -2.50 6.84 2.56
N GLY A 82 -3.20 6.30 1.56
CA GLY A 82 -2.63 5.96 0.26
C GLY A 82 -1.46 4.97 0.37
N ASN A 83 -0.31 5.38 -0.16
CA ASN A 83 0.91 4.58 -0.21
C ASN A 83 1.48 4.22 1.18
N ILE A 84 1.20 5.02 2.22
CA ILE A 84 1.63 4.71 3.59
C ILE A 84 0.92 3.43 4.05
N ALA A 85 -0.38 3.30 3.79
CA ALA A 85 -1.13 2.09 4.14
C ALA A 85 -0.63 0.87 3.36
N VAL A 86 -0.37 1.02 2.07
CA VAL A 86 0.18 -0.06 1.22
C VAL A 86 1.54 -0.55 1.77
N ALA A 87 2.43 0.38 2.13
CA ALA A 87 3.73 0.04 2.71
C ALA A 87 3.61 -0.66 4.07
N ILE A 88 2.72 -0.19 4.96
CA ILE A 88 2.46 -0.83 6.26
C ILE A 88 1.89 -2.24 6.05
N TYR A 89 0.95 -2.43 5.12
CA TYR A 89 0.42 -3.76 4.81
C TYR A 89 1.53 -4.70 4.33
N GLY A 90 2.35 -4.23 3.39
CA GLY A 90 3.51 -4.96 2.88
C GLY A 90 4.47 -5.37 4.00
N LEU A 91 4.76 -4.44 4.92
CA LEU A 91 5.64 -4.68 6.07
C LEU A 91 5.06 -5.72 7.04
N ILE A 92 3.78 -5.59 7.41
CA ILE A 92 3.08 -6.54 8.31
C ILE A 92 3.08 -7.93 7.69
N ARG A 93 2.78 -8.02 6.39
CA ARG A 93 2.75 -9.28 5.67
C ARG A 93 4.15 -9.89 5.55
N ALA A 94 5.17 -9.10 5.21
CA ALA A 94 6.56 -9.52 5.16
C ALA A 94 7.07 -10.00 6.53
N ALA A 95 6.66 -9.36 7.62
CA ALA A 95 7.02 -9.74 8.98
C ALA A 95 6.44 -11.12 9.37
N ARG A 96 5.22 -11.42 8.92
CA ARG A 96 4.52 -12.70 9.15
C ARG A 96 5.09 -13.88 8.34
N LEU A 97 5.89 -13.63 7.30
CA LEU A 97 6.51 -14.69 6.51
C LEU A 97 7.66 -15.39 7.29
N PRO A 98 7.90 -16.69 7.08
CA PRO A 98 9.02 -17.40 7.68
C PRO A 98 10.38 -16.88 7.18
N ALA A 99 11.48 -17.16 7.89
CA ALA A 99 12.79 -16.52 7.67
C ALA A 99 13.42 -16.85 6.30
N ASP A 100 13.06 -17.99 5.74
CA ASP A 100 13.42 -18.56 4.44
C ASP A 100 12.44 -18.18 3.32
N ALA A 101 11.40 -17.39 3.62
CA ALA A 101 10.39 -17.01 2.64
C ALA A 101 10.96 -16.16 1.50
N THR A 102 10.48 -16.45 0.30
CA THR A 102 10.84 -15.76 -0.94
C THR A 102 9.75 -14.79 -1.35
N PHE A 103 10.04 -13.90 -2.30
CA PHE A 103 9.06 -12.98 -2.89
C PHE A 103 7.82 -13.69 -3.46
N GLU A 104 7.96 -14.93 -3.93
CA GLU A 104 6.83 -15.74 -4.38
C GLU A 104 5.86 -16.06 -3.23
N ASP A 105 6.35 -16.37 -2.03
CA ASP A 105 5.51 -16.58 -0.84
C ASP A 105 4.77 -15.31 -0.41
N PHE A 106 5.34 -14.14 -0.74
CA PHE A 106 4.66 -12.86 -0.54
C PHE A 106 3.54 -12.65 -1.56
N LEU A 107 3.72 -13.07 -2.81
CA LEU A 107 2.71 -12.89 -3.88
C LEU A 107 1.62 -13.95 -3.86
N ILE A 108 1.97 -15.19 -3.52
CA ILE A 108 1.10 -16.34 -3.64
C ILE A 108 0.41 -16.60 -2.31
N LYS A 109 -0.91 -16.79 -2.38
CA LYS A 109 -1.64 -17.44 -1.31
C LYS A 109 -1.26 -18.91 -1.37
N LYS A 110 -0.52 -19.42 -0.38
CA LYS A 110 -0.23 -20.86 -0.24
C LYS A 110 -1.59 -21.57 -0.17
N THR A 111 -2.06 -22.02 -1.33
CA THR A 111 -3.24 -22.87 -1.45
C THR A 111 -2.71 -24.21 -1.03
N ASP A 112 -3.25 -24.74 0.07
CA ASP A 112 -2.83 -26.00 0.63
C ASP A 112 -2.75 -27.05 -0.49
N ARG A 113 -1.53 -27.44 -0.88
CA ARG A 113 -1.28 -28.72 -1.56
C ARG A 113 -1.47 -29.79 -0.50
N SER A 114 -2.72 -30.05 -0.13
CA SER A 114 -3.11 -31.22 0.65
C SER A 114 -4.38 -31.79 0.02
N SER A 115 -4.23 -32.40 -1.15
CA SER A 115 -5.11 -33.47 -1.64
C SER A 115 -4.66 -33.90 -3.03
N SER A 116 -3.75 -34.87 -3.07
CA SER A 116 -3.68 -35.97 -4.06
C SER A 116 -2.61 -36.93 -3.56
#